data_AF-A0A935LBH7-F1
#
_entry.id   AF-A0A935LBH7-F1
#
_cell.length_a   1.000
_cell.length_b   1.000
_cell.length_c   1.000
_cell.angle_alpha   90.00
_cell.angle_beta   90.00
_cell.angle_gamma   90.00
#
_symmetry.space_group_name_H-M   'P 1'
#
loop_
_entity.id
_entity.type
_entity.pdbx_description
1 polymer ?
#
loop_
_entity_poly.entity_id
_entity_poly.type
_entity_poly.pdbx_seq_one_letter_code
_entity_poly.pdbx_strand_id
1 'polypeptide(L)'
;MKSMMTVLAALAASAGLQAQAQVKPAIDYTDMWWNASESGWGISIRQKLPVGGAVDALFAVWYTYDPRAVDPVSPGGSANVPLWLVMPGGSWSTPTTYSGLMYVLTATPFAQAWSASARNMQEIGSFRFEFTDAGRGVFTYNISPPPGLASTNPAFGLPALSGSKSITRQGF
;
A
#
# COMPACT_ATOMS: atom_id res chain seq x y z
N MET A 1 24.78 72.01 -17.05
CA MET A 1 24.02 71.11 -16.16
C MET A 1 23.64 69.89 -16.97
N LYS A 2 24.36 68.77 -16.77
CA LYS A 2 24.27 67.54 -17.59
C LYS A 2 23.22 66.60 -17.01
N SER A 3 22.37 66.10 -17.90
CA SER A 3 21.41 65.00 -17.67
C SER A 3 22.16 63.68 -17.46
N MET A 4 21.72 62.83 -16.51
CA MET A 4 22.13 61.43 -16.45
C MET A 4 21.09 60.55 -15.71
N MET A 5 20.54 59.58 -16.46
CA MET A 5 20.21 58.17 -16.15
C MET A 5 19.69 57.82 -14.75
N THR A 6 18.64 57.00 -14.62
CA THR A 6 18.79 55.53 -14.68
C THR A 6 17.43 54.85 -14.84
N VAL A 7 17.29 54.02 -15.89
CA VAL A 7 16.21 53.04 -16.02
C VAL A 7 16.67 51.77 -15.29
N LEU A 8 15.92 51.31 -14.31
CA LEU A 8 16.17 50.05 -13.62
C LEU A 8 15.40 48.93 -14.35
N ALA A 9 16.11 48.11 -15.13
CA ALA A 9 15.58 46.88 -15.68
C ALA A 9 15.69 45.78 -14.61
N ALA A 10 14.56 45.31 -14.09
CA ALA A 10 14.54 44.14 -13.22
C ALA A 10 14.58 42.87 -14.07
N LEU A 11 15.72 42.15 -14.06
CA LEU A 11 15.78 40.77 -14.54
C LEU A 11 15.03 39.88 -13.54
N ALA A 12 13.84 39.42 -13.91
CA ALA A 12 13.21 38.28 -13.24
C ALA A 12 13.90 37.00 -13.73
N ALA A 13 14.77 36.42 -12.90
CA ALA A 13 15.29 35.08 -13.12
C ALA A 13 14.14 34.08 -12.90
N SER A 14 13.61 33.51 -13.99
CA SER A 14 12.72 32.36 -13.92
C SER A 14 13.52 31.14 -13.48
N ALA A 15 13.49 30.82 -12.19
CA ALA A 15 13.85 29.50 -11.73
C ALA A 15 12.81 28.52 -12.29
N GLY A 16 13.13 27.91 -13.43
CA GLY A 16 12.32 26.82 -13.97
C GLY A 16 12.25 25.72 -12.92
N LEU A 17 11.07 25.52 -12.32
CA LEU A 17 10.75 24.31 -11.59
C LEU A 17 10.97 23.15 -12.57
N GLN A 18 12.10 22.46 -12.44
CA GLN A 18 12.28 21.17 -13.10
C GLN A 18 11.25 20.23 -12.46
N ALA A 19 10.13 20.03 -13.16
CA ALA A 19 9.22 18.96 -12.84
C ALA A 19 10.03 17.66 -12.88
N GLN A 20 10.30 17.07 -11.73
CA GLN A 20 11.00 15.79 -11.69
C GLN A 20 10.16 14.78 -12.46
N ALA A 21 10.77 14.16 -13.47
CA ALA A 21 10.11 13.11 -14.23
C ALA A 21 9.73 11.99 -13.26
N GLN A 22 8.43 11.75 -13.12
CA GLN A 22 7.95 10.73 -12.22
C GLN A 22 8.37 9.35 -12.72
N VAL A 23 8.85 8.52 -11.80
CA VAL A 23 9.13 7.11 -12.07
C VAL A 23 7.85 6.40 -12.48
N LYS A 24 7.89 5.75 -13.64
CA LYS A 24 6.81 4.91 -14.17
C LYS A 24 7.18 3.44 -13.99
N PRO A 25 6.21 2.56 -13.73
CA PRO A 25 6.47 1.13 -13.68
C PRO A 25 6.97 0.63 -15.03
N ALA A 26 7.81 -0.41 -14.99
CA ALA A 26 8.34 -1.04 -16.19
C ALA A 26 7.24 -1.73 -17.01
N ILE A 27 6.25 -2.30 -16.32
CA ILE A 27 5.11 -3.03 -16.88
C ILE A 27 3.88 -2.91 -15.97
N ASP A 28 2.76 -3.53 -16.38
CA ASP A 28 1.61 -3.76 -15.52
C ASP A 28 1.77 -5.05 -14.69
N TYR A 29 1.81 -4.91 -13.37
CA TYR A 29 1.89 -5.95 -12.34
C TYR A 29 0.50 -6.31 -11.77
N THR A 30 -0.59 -5.86 -12.38
CA THR A 30 -1.96 -6.23 -12.00
C THR A 30 -2.16 -7.73 -12.12
N ASP A 31 -2.26 -8.41 -10.98
CA ASP A 31 -2.64 -9.82 -10.86
C ASP A 31 -2.82 -10.23 -9.39
N MET A 32 -3.04 -11.52 -9.15
CA MET A 32 -2.79 -12.19 -7.89
C MET A 32 -1.33 -12.63 -7.78
N TRP A 33 -0.74 -12.39 -6.62
CA TRP A 33 0.64 -12.73 -6.29
C TRP A 33 0.67 -13.54 -4.99
N TRP A 34 1.57 -14.50 -4.87
CA TRP A 34 1.64 -15.36 -3.70
C TRP A 34 3.03 -16.02 -3.60
N ASN A 35 3.37 -16.62 -2.47
CA ASN A 35 4.59 -17.42 -2.37
C ASN A 35 4.28 -18.89 -2.69
N ALA A 36 4.86 -19.41 -3.76
CA ALA A 36 4.63 -20.79 -4.23
C ALA A 36 4.90 -21.88 -3.18
N SER A 37 5.76 -21.61 -2.21
CA SER A 37 6.10 -22.54 -1.11
C SER A 37 5.24 -22.36 0.14
N GLU A 38 4.35 -21.37 0.17
CA GLU A 38 3.52 -21.00 1.33
C GLU A 38 2.06 -20.83 0.91
N SER A 39 1.42 -21.94 0.54
CA SER A 39 0.00 -21.95 0.19
C SER A 39 -0.89 -21.46 1.33
N GLY A 40 -1.91 -20.65 1.00
CA GLY A 40 -2.94 -20.18 1.93
C GLY A 40 -3.06 -18.67 2.06
N TRP A 41 -2.06 -17.91 1.61
CA TRP A 41 -2.11 -16.45 1.57
C TRP A 41 -1.82 -15.92 0.15
N GLY A 42 -2.16 -14.66 -0.10
CA GLY A 42 -1.90 -14.03 -1.39
C GLY A 42 -2.09 -12.53 -1.36
N ILE A 43 -1.69 -11.84 -2.42
CA ILE A 43 -1.77 -10.41 -2.58
C ILE A 43 -2.42 -10.11 -3.92
N SER A 44 -3.58 -9.47 -3.92
CA SER A 44 -4.11 -8.88 -5.15
C SER A 44 -3.43 -7.54 -5.38
N ILE A 45 -3.02 -7.27 -6.61
CA ILE A 45 -2.48 -5.98 -7.04
C ILE A 45 -3.35 -5.47 -8.18
N ARG A 46 -3.76 -4.21 -8.10
CA ARG A 46 -4.39 -3.47 -9.19
C ARG A 46 -3.60 -2.20 -9.45
N GLN A 47 -3.05 -2.06 -10.66
CA GLN A 47 -2.54 -0.78 -11.14
C GLN A 47 -3.69 0.12 -11.55
N LYS A 48 -3.64 1.36 -11.05
CA LYS A 48 -4.54 2.43 -11.46
C LYS A 48 -3.72 3.64 -11.88
N LEU A 49 -4.12 4.25 -12.99
CA LEU A 49 -3.82 5.66 -13.21
C LEU A 49 -4.65 6.47 -12.20
N PRO A 50 -4.13 7.55 -11.59
CA PRO A 50 -4.91 8.38 -10.70
C PRO A 50 -5.95 9.12 -11.52
N VAL A 51 -7.13 9.32 -10.94
CA VAL A 51 -8.11 10.24 -11.50
C VAL A 51 -7.49 11.65 -11.53
N GLY A 52 -7.35 12.21 -12.74
CA GLY A 52 -6.83 13.57 -12.94
C GLY A 52 -5.30 13.72 -13.01
N GLY A 53 -4.53 12.64 -13.21
CA GLY A 53 -3.07 12.74 -13.33
C GLY A 53 -2.42 11.57 -14.09
N ALA A 54 -1.09 11.61 -14.21
CA ALA A 54 -0.28 10.63 -14.96
C ALA A 54 0.44 9.59 -14.06
N VAL A 55 0.11 9.53 -12.77
CA VAL A 55 0.92 8.84 -11.74
C VAL A 55 0.48 7.39 -11.53
N ASP A 56 1.11 6.39 -12.15
CA ASP A 56 0.73 4.99 -11.85
C ASP A 56 0.85 4.67 -10.36
N ALA A 57 -0.22 4.15 -9.76
CA ALA A 57 -0.28 3.74 -8.37
C ALA A 57 -0.82 2.31 -8.26
N LEU A 58 -0.35 1.58 -7.25
CA LEU A 58 -0.90 0.29 -6.89
C LEU A 58 -2.01 0.47 -5.85
N PHE A 59 -3.06 -0.32 -5.99
CA PHE A 59 -3.90 -0.71 -4.87
C PHE A 59 -3.66 -2.20 -4.66
N ALA A 60 -3.20 -2.57 -3.47
CA ALA A 60 -2.95 -3.97 -3.14
C ALA A 60 -3.69 -4.39 -1.86
N VAL A 61 -4.06 -5.66 -1.78
CA VAL A 61 -4.65 -6.27 -0.59
C VAL A 61 -3.93 -7.56 -0.30
N TRP A 62 -3.33 -7.69 0.88
CA TRP A 62 -2.76 -8.92 1.37
C TRP A 62 -3.80 -9.70 2.18
N TYR A 63 -4.15 -10.88 1.67
CA TYR A 63 -5.02 -11.86 2.31
C TYR A 63 -4.15 -12.78 3.17
N THR A 64 -4.37 -12.76 4.49
CA THR A 64 -3.62 -13.58 5.45
C THR A 64 -4.56 -13.98 6.61
N TYR A 65 -4.01 -14.43 7.73
CA TYR A 65 -4.80 -14.87 8.89
C TYR A 65 -4.41 -14.12 10.16
N ASP A 66 -5.41 -13.75 10.96
CA ASP A 66 -5.26 -12.94 12.17
C ASP A 66 -4.79 -13.78 13.36
N PRO A 67 -3.58 -13.56 13.91
CA PRO A 67 -3.09 -14.33 15.03
C PRO A 67 -3.82 -14.04 16.36
N ARG A 68 -4.72 -13.05 16.39
CA ARG A 68 -5.44 -12.65 17.61
C ARG A 68 -6.70 -13.45 17.87
N ALA A 69 -7.25 -14.11 16.85
CA ALA A 69 -8.56 -14.74 16.94
C ALA A 69 -8.60 -16.05 16.17
N VAL A 70 -9.13 -17.08 16.82
CA VAL A 70 -9.38 -18.39 16.24
C VAL A 70 -10.78 -18.41 15.64
N ASP A 71 -10.90 -18.96 14.43
CA ASP A 71 -12.17 -19.18 13.76
C ASP A 71 -12.92 -20.35 14.43
N PRO A 72 -14.06 -20.10 15.09
CA PRO A 72 -14.81 -21.13 15.81
C PRO A 72 -15.43 -22.19 14.89
N VAL A 73 -15.59 -21.89 13.59
CA VAL A 73 -16.11 -22.85 12.61
C VAL A 73 -15.02 -23.54 11.82
N SER A 74 -13.75 -23.23 12.08
CA SER A 74 -12.64 -23.95 11.45
C SER A 74 -12.64 -25.42 11.86
N PRO A 75 -12.36 -26.35 10.93
CA PRO A 75 -12.18 -27.76 11.28
C PRO A 75 -11.13 -27.91 12.39
N GLY A 76 -11.53 -28.52 13.51
CA GLY A 76 -10.68 -28.69 14.68
C GLY A 76 -10.47 -27.42 15.53
N GLY A 77 -11.16 -26.31 15.25
CA GLY A 77 -11.20 -25.12 16.10
C GLY A 77 -9.82 -24.51 16.39
N SER A 78 -8.92 -24.56 15.40
CA SER A 78 -7.50 -24.20 15.58
C SER A 78 -7.00 -23.20 14.54
N ALA A 79 -7.78 -22.91 13.49
CA ALA A 79 -7.35 -21.98 12.45
C ALA A 79 -7.64 -20.54 12.89
N ASN A 80 -6.76 -19.63 12.49
CA ASN A 80 -6.97 -18.20 12.69
C ASN A 80 -8.07 -17.66 11.75
N VAL A 81 -8.77 -16.61 12.16
CA VAL A 81 -9.74 -15.93 11.28
C VAL A 81 -9.03 -15.23 10.11
N PRO A 82 -9.67 -15.07 8.94
CA PRO A 82 -9.10 -14.30 7.83
C PRO A 82 -8.83 -12.84 8.20
N LEU A 83 -7.72 -12.30 7.68
CA LEU A 83 -7.30 -10.91 7.83
C LEU A 83 -6.97 -10.30 6.47
N TRP A 84 -7.45 -9.08 6.23
CA TRP A 84 -7.16 -8.30 5.04
C TRP A 84 -6.36 -7.06 5.39
N LEU A 85 -5.12 -6.99 4.89
CA LEU A 85 -4.25 -5.83 5.05
C LEU A 85 -4.23 -5.04 3.75
N VAL A 86 -4.66 -3.78 3.81
CA VAL A 86 -4.88 -2.93 2.64
C VAL A 86 -3.69 -1.99 2.42
N MET A 87 -3.24 -1.92 1.18
CA MET A 87 -2.13 -1.08 0.71
C MET A 87 -2.68 -0.17 -0.41
N PRO A 88 -3.35 0.93 -0.06
CA PRO A 88 -4.21 1.67 -1.00
C PRO A 88 -3.44 2.55 -2.00
N GLY A 89 -2.14 2.74 -1.77
CA GLY A 89 -1.27 3.60 -2.54
C GLY A 89 0.18 3.50 -2.06
N GLY A 90 1.01 4.41 -2.58
CA GLY A 90 2.46 4.37 -2.42
C GLY A 90 3.14 5.14 -3.55
N SER A 91 4.44 4.93 -3.72
CA SER A 91 5.23 5.58 -4.76
C SER A 91 6.26 4.64 -5.37
N TRP A 92 6.49 4.82 -6.68
CA TRP A 92 7.58 4.16 -7.39
C TRP A 92 8.89 4.87 -7.08
N SER A 93 9.87 4.14 -6.55
CA SER A 93 11.25 4.64 -6.42
C SER A 93 12.14 4.21 -7.59
N THR A 94 11.77 3.11 -8.24
CA THR A 94 12.32 2.64 -9.52
C THR A 94 11.16 2.05 -10.35
N PRO A 95 11.33 1.75 -11.65
CA PRO A 95 10.30 1.08 -12.44
C PRO A 95 9.87 -0.31 -11.93
N THR A 96 10.57 -0.87 -10.95
CA THR A 96 10.30 -2.19 -10.37
C THR A 96 10.13 -2.16 -8.85
N THR A 97 10.22 -0.99 -8.21
CA THR A 97 10.15 -0.86 -6.76
C THR A 97 9.04 0.10 -6.37
N TYR A 98 8.01 -0.44 -5.68
CA TYR A 98 6.88 0.32 -5.15
C TYR A 98 6.83 0.20 -3.63
N SER A 99 6.58 1.28 -2.91
CA SER A 99 6.50 1.24 -1.44
C SER A 99 5.41 2.18 -0.93
N GLY A 100 4.84 1.85 0.22
CA GLY A 100 3.77 2.63 0.83
C GLY A 100 3.41 2.16 2.23
N LEU A 101 2.28 2.66 2.72
CA LEU A 101 1.74 2.35 4.04
C LEU A 101 0.70 1.23 3.94
N MET A 102 0.54 0.50 5.03
CA MET A 102 -0.37 -0.64 5.17
C MET A 102 -1.40 -0.35 6.25
N TYR A 103 -2.63 -0.80 6.03
CA TYR A 103 -3.78 -0.49 6.88
C TYR A 103 -4.62 -1.73 7.19
N VAL A 104 -5.26 -1.74 8.35
CA VAL A 104 -6.38 -2.64 8.67
C VAL A 104 -7.65 -1.81 8.70
N LEU A 105 -8.72 -2.34 8.13
CA LEU A 105 -10.00 -1.65 8.01
C LEU A 105 -11.09 -2.34 8.85
N THR A 106 -12.01 -1.55 9.37
CA THR A 106 -13.38 -1.99 9.70
C THR A 106 -14.39 -1.15 8.93
N ALA A 107 -15.56 -1.73 8.65
CA ALA A 107 -16.68 -1.04 8.03
C ALA A 107 -18.00 -1.68 8.48
N THR A 108 -19.12 -1.15 8.00
CA THR A 108 -20.42 -1.81 8.17
C THR A 108 -20.39 -3.22 7.55
N PRO A 109 -20.77 -4.27 8.30
CA PRO A 109 -20.94 -5.61 7.76
C PRO A 109 -21.90 -5.62 6.55
N PHE A 110 -21.60 -6.44 5.55
CA PHE A 110 -22.35 -6.48 4.29
C PHE A 110 -23.88 -6.66 4.45
N ALA A 111 -24.30 -7.45 5.44
CA ALA A 111 -25.71 -7.73 5.71
C ALA A 111 -26.45 -6.65 6.53
N GLN A 112 -25.79 -5.55 6.89
CA GLN A 112 -26.36 -4.49 7.74
C GLN A 112 -26.57 -3.19 6.96
N ALA A 113 -27.48 -2.34 7.45
CA ALA A 113 -27.66 -1.00 6.92
C ALA A 113 -26.37 -0.18 7.07
N TRP A 114 -25.98 0.52 6.00
CA TRP A 114 -24.75 1.29 5.96
C TRP A 114 -24.66 2.33 7.08
N SER A 115 -23.50 2.38 7.74
CA SER A 115 -23.19 3.35 8.79
C SER A 115 -21.80 3.94 8.60
N ALA A 116 -21.74 5.26 8.40
CA ALA A 116 -20.49 5.99 8.20
C ALA A 116 -19.51 5.86 9.38
N SER A 117 -20.04 5.76 10.61
CA SER A 117 -19.27 5.74 11.85
C SER A 117 -18.63 4.38 12.16
N ALA A 118 -19.07 3.31 11.49
CA ALA A 118 -18.45 1.99 11.59
C ALA A 118 -17.12 1.89 10.82
N ARG A 119 -16.80 2.90 10.00
CA ARG A 119 -15.58 2.94 9.18
C ARG A 119 -14.38 3.35 10.00
N ASN A 120 -13.36 2.50 10.03
CA ASN A 120 -12.05 2.83 10.58
C ASN A 120 -10.99 2.33 9.61
N MET A 121 -9.99 3.17 9.34
CA MET A 121 -8.79 2.80 8.59
C MET A 121 -7.59 3.08 9.47
N GLN A 122 -7.04 2.02 10.07
CA GLN A 122 -5.91 2.13 10.98
C GLN A 122 -4.62 1.81 10.23
N GLU A 123 -3.69 2.75 10.21
CA GLU A 123 -2.32 2.51 9.75
C GLU A 123 -1.63 1.51 10.68
N ILE A 124 -0.97 0.50 10.10
CA ILE A 124 -0.30 -0.57 10.82
C ILE A 124 1.15 -0.76 10.37
N GLY A 125 1.72 0.16 9.60
CA GLY A 125 3.11 0.12 9.16
C GLY A 125 3.26 0.25 7.65
N SER A 126 4.24 -0.43 7.07
CA SER A 126 4.70 -0.19 5.70
C SER A 126 4.92 -1.46 4.89
N PHE A 127 4.92 -1.31 3.58
CA PHE A 127 5.24 -2.37 2.63
C PHE A 127 6.17 -1.90 1.51
N ARG A 128 6.81 -2.87 0.85
CA ARG A 128 7.61 -2.69 -0.35
C ARG A 128 7.47 -3.89 -1.27
N PHE A 129 7.17 -3.63 -2.53
CA PHE A 129 7.29 -4.59 -3.62
C PHE A 129 8.57 -4.31 -4.42
N GLU A 130 9.33 -5.37 -4.69
CA GLU A 130 10.48 -5.35 -5.58
C GLU A 130 10.30 -6.42 -6.66
N PHE A 131 9.83 -6.00 -7.82
CA PHE A 131 9.60 -6.89 -8.94
C PHE A 131 10.92 -7.20 -9.66
N THR A 132 11.16 -8.47 -9.94
CA THR A 132 12.33 -8.91 -10.72
C THR A 132 12.00 -9.08 -12.20
N ASP A 133 10.76 -9.44 -12.51
CA ASP A 133 10.19 -9.51 -13.86
C ASP A 133 8.64 -9.49 -13.79
N ALA A 134 7.98 -9.86 -14.89
CA ALA A 134 6.51 -9.89 -14.98
C ALA A 134 5.80 -10.96 -14.14
N GLY A 135 6.54 -11.94 -13.62
CA GLY A 135 6.01 -13.08 -12.88
C GLY A 135 6.63 -13.30 -11.51
N ARG A 136 7.66 -12.54 -11.12
CA ARG A 136 8.43 -12.76 -9.89
C ARG A 136 8.81 -11.46 -9.21
N GLY A 137 8.78 -11.45 -7.88
CA GLY A 137 9.24 -10.34 -7.07
C GLY A 137 9.44 -10.72 -5.61
N VAL A 138 9.68 -9.70 -4.80
CA VAL A 138 9.81 -9.80 -3.34
C VAL A 138 8.80 -8.85 -2.70
N PHE A 139 8.05 -9.35 -1.73
CA PHE A 139 7.19 -8.57 -0.85
C PHE A 139 7.84 -8.45 0.51
N THR A 140 8.20 -7.22 0.88
CA THR A 140 8.75 -6.88 2.18
C THR A 140 7.71 -6.09 2.97
N TYR A 141 7.49 -6.46 4.22
CA TYR A 141 6.49 -5.85 5.08
C TYR A 141 7.07 -5.54 6.46
N ASN A 142 6.53 -4.49 7.06
CA ASN A 142 6.80 -4.10 8.45
C ASN A 142 5.46 -3.72 9.10
N ILE A 143 4.86 -4.68 9.80
CA ILE A 143 3.67 -4.48 10.61
C ILE A 143 4.14 -3.96 11.98
N SER A 144 3.73 -2.75 12.33
CA SER A 144 4.03 -2.09 13.59
C SER A 144 2.85 -1.18 13.95
N PRO A 145 1.75 -1.72 14.50
CA PRO A 145 0.58 -0.95 14.89
C PRO A 145 0.94 0.08 15.96
N PRO A 146 0.31 1.28 15.96
CA PRO A 146 0.56 2.26 17.01
C PRO A 146 0.24 1.71 18.41
N PRO A 147 0.97 2.11 19.45
CA PRO A 147 0.63 1.75 20.82
C PRO A 147 -0.66 2.47 21.27
N GLY A 148 -1.31 1.94 22.30
CA GLY A 148 -2.43 2.63 22.97
C GLY A 148 -3.74 2.69 22.18
N LEU A 149 -3.91 1.86 21.15
CA LEU A 149 -5.17 1.75 20.43
C LEU A 149 -6.31 1.34 21.38
N ALA A 150 -7.49 1.93 21.20
CA ALA A 150 -8.69 1.49 21.90
C ALA A 150 -9.05 0.05 21.50
N SER A 151 -9.70 -0.71 22.40
CA SER A 151 -10.11 -2.09 22.13
C SER A 151 -11.08 -2.26 20.96
N THR A 152 -11.75 -1.17 20.54
CA THR A 152 -12.63 -1.12 19.37
C THR A 152 -11.90 -0.86 18.05
N ASN A 153 -10.60 -0.58 18.08
CA ASN A 153 -9.81 -0.32 16.88
C ASN A 153 -9.50 -1.64 16.12
N PRO A 154 -9.59 -1.67 14.78
CA PRO A 154 -9.28 -2.87 13.99
C PRO A 154 -7.89 -3.47 14.24
N ALA A 155 -6.89 -2.65 14.56
CA ALA A 155 -5.52 -3.11 14.81
C ALA A 155 -5.20 -3.33 16.30
N PHE A 156 -6.19 -3.22 17.20
CA PHE A 156 -5.98 -3.46 18.62
C PHE A 156 -5.39 -4.85 18.88
N GLY A 157 -4.28 -4.91 19.60
CA GLY A 157 -3.58 -6.15 19.92
C GLY A 157 -2.92 -6.86 18.73
N LEU A 158 -2.86 -6.23 17.55
CA LEU A 158 -2.17 -6.82 16.41
C LEU A 158 -0.65 -6.81 16.70
N PRO A 159 0.06 -7.94 16.59
CA PRO A 159 1.47 -7.99 16.94
C PRO A 159 2.32 -7.25 15.90
N ALA A 160 3.45 -6.70 16.35
CA ALA A 160 4.48 -6.24 15.43
C ALA A 160 5.12 -7.45 14.73
N LEU A 161 5.29 -7.36 13.41
CA LEU A 161 5.88 -8.42 12.59
C LEU A 161 6.48 -7.82 11.33
N SER A 162 7.75 -8.12 11.07
CA SER A 162 8.44 -7.68 9.86
C SER A 162 9.02 -8.89 9.14
N GLY A 163 9.10 -8.82 7.82
CA GLY A 163 9.59 -9.93 7.03
C GLY A 163 9.70 -9.60 5.55
N SER A 164 10.26 -10.55 4.80
CA SER A 164 10.37 -10.49 3.36
C SER A 164 10.08 -11.87 2.78
N LYS A 165 9.29 -11.91 1.71
CA LYS A 165 8.81 -13.15 1.06
C LYS A 165 8.99 -13.02 -0.44
N SER A 166 9.52 -14.06 -1.08
CA SER A 166 9.43 -14.19 -2.53
C SER A 166 7.97 -14.35 -2.94
N ILE A 167 7.55 -13.63 -3.97
CA ILE A 167 6.22 -13.72 -4.56
C ILE A 167 6.31 -14.03 -6.04
N THR A 168 5.38 -14.86 -6.50
CA THR A 168 5.17 -15.21 -7.89
C THR A 168 3.77 -14.84 -8.30
N ARG A 169 3.61 -14.37 -9.53
CA ARG A 169 2.31 -14.14 -10.17
C ARG A 169 1.57 -15.47 -10.29
N GLN A 170 0.29 -15.49 -9.96
CA GLN A 170 -0.53 -16.68 -10.08
C GLN A 170 -0.75 -17.01 -11.56
N GLY A 171 -0.46 -18.25 -11.94
CA GLY A 171 -0.89 -18.80 -13.23
C GLY A 171 -2.30 -19.34 -13.13
N PHE A 172 -3.14 -19.06 -14.12
CA PHE A 172 -4.46 -19.66 -14.30
C PHE A 172 -4.46 -20.52 -15.56
#